data_AF-A0A2P7Z606-F1
#
_entry.id   AF-A0A2P7Z606-F1
#
_cell.length_a   1.000
_cell.length_b   1.000
_cell.length_c   1.000
_cell.angle_alpha   90.00
_cell.angle_beta   90.00
_cell.angle_gamma   90.00
#
_symmetry.space_group_name_H-M   'P 1'
#
loop_
_entity.id
_entity.type
_entity.pdbx_description
1 polymer ?
#
loop_
_entity_poly.entity_id
_entity_poly.type
_entity_poly.pdbx_seq_one_letter_code
_entity_poly.pdbx_strand_id
1 'polypeptide(L)'
;MHQDINAHTSTETVRKPEIEPGEDKPYPSSTRNSWSERLQWLPCEVKFTEGHGPCVSIPPYINDLDPDQYHILYEIPENLIPAAIEAWNLVPVGQEQPRTPPRIRTYGYGFEPKYPDFAIAIADDVDSTNVEFETAYKLTQEFLNVADGNEGSLDGLCSSWMTETYERTTSLTGADLKNRVDWKWNRLKHVAPPEPGISYTYEDWKAGRTSRAIVEKRDYSEDGQTLPPDEDHVYHDFKIQDEFRQQGLQVIVKMVSIDLTPSDPTFYGEDWSVDGLPNEHIVATSVYCYDEDNVSVVRLSFRQLADLDFIQHRHDNDYQGVDDLCEVFDVHNPDRHDSIDGYQVLDSVSSPQGDLLSWPNTLHVRTESFELLDKTKAGHRRFVVISLVDPHYRIISTRNVPPQQHHWWFERVSNLFRAMRVAGKHIPQELIDRVGCLQRIGL
;
A
#
# COMPACT_ATOMS: atom_id res chain seq x y z
N MET A 1 -12.00 -44.96 -6.00
CA MET A 1 -10.67 -44.94 -6.63
C MET A 1 -10.43 -43.48 -7.01
N HIS A 2 -10.10 -42.68 -6.00
CA HIS A 2 -9.84 -41.25 -6.16
C HIS A 2 -8.43 -41.13 -6.74
N GLN A 3 -8.34 -40.69 -8.00
CA GLN A 3 -7.07 -40.27 -8.58
C GLN A 3 -6.88 -38.82 -8.15
N ASP A 4 -5.95 -38.59 -7.23
CA ASP A 4 -5.43 -37.28 -6.91
C ASP A 4 -4.81 -36.68 -8.18
N ILE A 5 -5.46 -35.65 -8.72
CA ILE A 5 -4.95 -34.87 -9.84
C ILE A 5 -3.93 -33.89 -9.24
N ASN A 6 -2.69 -34.35 -9.08
CA ASN A 6 -1.55 -33.46 -8.94
C ASN A 6 -1.31 -32.80 -10.30
N ALA A 7 -2.03 -31.72 -10.59
CA ALA A 7 -1.60 -30.77 -11.60
C ALA A 7 -0.31 -30.14 -11.08
N HIS A 8 0.83 -30.67 -11.53
CA HIS A 8 2.11 -29.95 -11.45
C HIS A 8 2.05 -28.79 -12.46
N THR A 9 1.19 -27.80 -12.21
CA THR A 9 1.54 -26.41 -12.52
C THR A 9 2.81 -26.16 -11.72
N SER A 10 3.90 -25.81 -12.40
CA SER A 10 5.20 -25.58 -11.79
C SER A 10 5.05 -24.86 -10.45
N THR A 11 5.21 -25.60 -9.35
CA THR A 11 5.63 -25.04 -8.08
C THR A 11 7.04 -24.51 -8.34
N GLU A 12 7.14 -23.35 -8.98
CA GLU A 12 8.25 -22.48 -8.67
C GLU A 12 8.09 -22.17 -7.19
N THR A 13 8.85 -22.89 -6.37
CA THR A 13 9.48 -22.21 -5.24
C THR A 13 10.15 -21.01 -5.88
N VAL A 14 9.52 -19.83 -5.78
CA VAL A 14 10.15 -18.57 -6.16
C VAL A 14 11.38 -18.50 -5.27
N ARG A 15 12.51 -19.01 -5.77
CA ARG A 15 13.79 -18.70 -5.17
C ARG A 15 13.92 -17.21 -5.40
N LYS A 16 13.68 -16.46 -4.32
CA LYS A 16 14.10 -15.07 -4.19
C LYS A 16 15.48 -14.98 -4.86
N PRO A 17 15.70 -14.10 -5.85
CA PRO A 17 17.05 -13.91 -6.35
C PRO A 17 17.93 -13.68 -5.12
N GLU A 18 18.98 -14.50 -4.97
CA GLU A 18 20.01 -14.26 -3.95
C GLU A 18 20.61 -12.90 -4.28
N ILE A 19 20.06 -11.85 -3.68
CA ILE A 19 20.73 -10.58 -3.56
C ILE A 19 21.80 -10.87 -2.52
N GLU A 20 23.04 -11.10 -2.99
CA GLU A 20 24.20 -11.12 -2.10
C GLU A 20 24.11 -9.92 -1.16
N PRO A 21 24.43 -10.06 0.14
CA PRO A 21 24.40 -8.95 1.09
C PRO A 21 25.44 -7.91 0.67
N GLY A 22 25.04 -7.02 -0.22
CA GLY A 22 25.77 -5.85 -0.63
C GLY A 22 25.63 -4.80 0.45
N GLU A 23 26.78 -4.34 0.95
CA GLU A 23 26.94 -3.23 1.88
C GLU A 23 25.88 -2.13 1.68
N ASP A 24 25.28 -1.66 2.79
CA ASP A 24 24.42 -0.47 2.84
C ASP A 24 25.03 0.68 2.04
N LYS A 25 24.52 0.88 0.82
CA LYS A 25 24.83 2.03 -0.01
C LYS A 25 23.54 2.76 -0.34
N PRO A 26 23.53 4.10 -0.22
CA PRO A 26 22.33 4.90 -0.43
C PRO A 26 21.77 4.66 -1.83
N TYR A 27 20.44 4.53 -1.90
CA TYR A 27 19.66 4.26 -3.11
C TYR A 27 20.16 5.10 -4.30
N PRO A 28 20.58 4.49 -5.42
CA PRO A 28 20.88 5.24 -6.62
C PRO A 28 19.59 5.79 -7.23
N SER A 29 19.57 7.10 -7.45
CA SER A 29 18.48 7.93 -8.01
C SER A 29 18.14 7.66 -9.48
N SER A 30 18.27 6.42 -9.97
CA SER A 30 17.94 6.06 -11.35
C SER A 30 16.86 4.98 -11.41
N THR A 31 15.70 5.34 -11.96
CA THR A 31 14.60 4.44 -12.36
C THR A 31 15.01 3.34 -13.36
N ARG A 32 16.26 3.33 -13.83
CA ARG A 32 16.78 2.33 -14.79
C ARG A 32 16.93 0.92 -14.20
N ASN A 33 17.02 0.76 -12.89
CA ASN A 33 17.25 -0.56 -12.27
C ASN A 33 15.97 -1.29 -11.85
N SER A 34 14.79 -0.67 -12.02
CA SER A 34 13.52 -1.30 -11.62
C SER A 34 12.93 -2.19 -12.72
N TRP A 35 13.36 -2.01 -13.97
CA TRP A 35 12.90 -2.81 -15.11
C TRP A 35 13.76 -4.06 -15.27
N SER A 36 13.12 -5.20 -15.54
CA SER A 36 13.81 -6.44 -15.88
C SER A 36 13.98 -6.56 -17.39
N GLU A 37 15.21 -6.85 -17.83
CA GLU A 37 15.50 -7.17 -19.24
C GLU A 37 15.36 -8.68 -19.54
N ARG A 38 15.11 -9.50 -18.51
CA ARG A 38 15.17 -10.98 -18.61
C ARG A 38 13.88 -11.69 -18.28
N LEU A 39 13.02 -11.07 -17.49
CA LEU A 39 11.81 -11.69 -16.95
C LEU A 39 10.65 -10.73 -17.15
N GLN A 40 9.55 -11.27 -17.68
CA GLN A 40 8.27 -10.60 -17.72
C GLN A 40 7.17 -11.65 -17.57
N TRP A 41 6.21 -11.44 -16.69
CA TRP A 41 5.00 -12.27 -16.67
C TRP A 41 4.14 -11.99 -17.91
N LEU A 42 3.64 -13.06 -18.52
CA LEU A 42 2.76 -12.97 -19.68
C LEU A 42 1.30 -12.87 -19.22
N PRO A 43 0.62 -11.72 -19.40
CA PRO A 43 -0.80 -11.66 -19.17
C PRO A 43 -1.55 -12.54 -20.19
N CYS A 44 -2.73 -12.98 -19.80
CA CYS A 44 -3.73 -13.51 -20.71
C CYS A 44 -4.69 -12.38 -21.15
N GLU A 45 -5.31 -12.60 -22.30
CA GLU A 45 -6.30 -11.68 -22.85
C GLU A 45 -7.68 -11.98 -22.28
N VAL A 46 -8.39 -10.94 -21.91
CA VAL A 46 -9.75 -11.03 -21.38
C VAL A 46 -10.68 -10.24 -22.29
N LYS A 47 -11.72 -10.90 -22.79
CA LYS A 47 -12.74 -10.27 -23.61
C LYS A 47 -14.05 -10.22 -22.87
N PHE A 48 -14.70 -9.09 -22.91
CA PHE A 48 -16.06 -8.97 -22.42
C PHE A 48 -17.03 -9.72 -23.33
N THR A 49 -17.96 -10.46 -22.72
CA THR A 49 -19.03 -11.14 -23.47
C THR A 49 -20.12 -10.15 -23.89
N GLU A 50 -20.99 -10.55 -24.82
CA GLU A 50 -22.09 -9.70 -25.29
C GLU A 50 -23.02 -9.27 -24.12
N GLY A 51 -23.34 -7.98 -24.08
CA GLY A 51 -24.14 -7.35 -23.01
C GLY A 51 -23.43 -6.15 -22.35
N HIS A 52 -24.15 -5.45 -21.48
CA HIS A 52 -23.63 -4.31 -20.70
C HIS A 52 -22.98 -4.73 -19.36
N GLY A 53 -22.79 -6.03 -19.11
CA GLY A 53 -22.27 -6.57 -17.85
C GLY A 53 -20.75 -6.76 -17.84
N PRO A 54 -20.17 -7.07 -16.66
CA PRO A 54 -18.74 -7.32 -16.51
C PRO A 54 -18.34 -8.77 -16.85
N CYS A 55 -19.24 -9.59 -17.41
CA CYS A 55 -18.94 -10.97 -17.81
C CYS A 55 -17.84 -11.03 -18.87
N VAL A 56 -16.94 -12.01 -18.72
CA VAL A 56 -15.75 -12.15 -19.57
C VAL A 56 -15.53 -13.57 -20.05
N SER A 57 -14.69 -13.71 -21.06
CA SER A 57 -14.06 -14.97 -21.49
C SER A 57 -12.56 -14.76 -21.71
N ILE A 58 -11.76 -15.83 -21.59
CA ILE A 58 -10.29 -15.76 -21.67
C ILE A 58 -9.74 -16.55 -22.88
N PRO A 59 -9.58 -15.92 -24.06
CA PRO A 59 -8.92 -16.54 -25.22
C PRO A 59 -7.48 -16.00 -25.45
N PRO A 60 -6.42 -16.80 -25.72
CA PRO A 60 -6.43 -18.23 -26.06
C PRO A 60 -6.08 -19.17 -24.89
N TYR A 61 -5.13 -18.80 -24.03
CA TYR A 61 -4.73 -19.58 -22.86
C TYR A 61 -4.16 -18.69 -21.76
N ILE A 62 -4.19 -19.16 -20.52
CA ILE A 62 -3.50 -18.61 -19.35
C ILE A 62 -2.12 -19.28 -19.28
N ASN A 63 -1.07 -18.50 -19.04
CA ASN A 63 0.28 -19.06 -18.97
C ASN A 63 0.35 -20.22 -17.97
N ASP A 64 0.97 -21.33 -18.38
CA ASP A 64 1.02 -22.59 -17.62
C ASP A 64 -0.35 -23.19 -17.24
N LEU A 65 -1.42 -22.89 -17.98
CA LEU A 65 -2.70 -23.60 -17.89
C LEU A 65 -3.28 -23.94 -19.27
N ASP A 66 -3.27 -25.21 -19.67
CA ASP A 66 -3.82 -25.63 -20.97
C ASP A 66 -5.36 -25.62 -20.97
N PRO A 67 -6.01 -24.94 -21.94
CA PRO A 67 -7.46 -24.83 -21.98
C PRO A 67 -8.18 -26.12 -22.41
N ASP A 68 -7.53 -27.01 -23.17
CA ASP A 68 -8.15 -28.28 -23.59
C ASP A 68 -8.08 -29.31 -22.45
N GLN A 69 -6.98 -29.32 -21.70
CA GLN A 69 -6.78 -30.22 -20.57
C GLN A 69 -7.53 -29.76 -19.31
N TYR A 70 -7.55 -28.45 -19.05
CA TYR A 70 -8.04 -27.87 -17.80
C TYR A 70 -9.15 -26.84 -17.99
N HIS A 71 -10.08 -27.08 -18.93
CA HIS A 71 -11.20 -26.18 -19.22
C HIS A 71 -11.98 -25.72 -17.97
N ILE A 72 -12.21 -26.62 -17.00
CA ILE A 72 -12.92 -26.31 -15.75
C ILE A 72 -12.18 -25.23 -14.94
N LEU A 73 -10.85 -25.21 -14.99
CA LEU A 73 -10.05 -24.22 -14.25
C LEU A 73 -10.13 -22.82 -14.87
N TYR A 74 -10.60 -22.67 -16.11
CA TYR A 74 -10.86 -21.36 -16.72
C TYR A 74 -12.15 -20.73 -16.21
N GLU A 75 -13.12 -21.53 -15.77
CA GLU A 75 -14.36 -21.02 -15.17
C GLU A 75 -14.08 -20.21 -13.90
N ILE A 76 -12.99 -20.51 -13.18
CA ILE A 76 -12.61 -19.81 -11.95
C ILE A 76 -12.28 -18.33 -12.24
N PRO A 77 -11.24 -17.98 -13.01
CA PRO A 77 -10.94 -16.59 -13.33
C PRO A 77 -12.06 -15.91 -14.13
N GLU A 78 -12.80 -16.63 -15.00
CA GLU A 78 -13.94 -16.06 -15.72
C GLU A 78 -15.10 -15.62 -14.80
N ASN A 79 -15.26 -16.26 -13.64
CA ASN A 79 -16.22 -15.85 -12.62
C ASN A 79 -15.65 -14.83 -11.62
N LEU A 80 -14.34 -14.88 -11.33
CA LEU A 80 -13.70 -13.97 -10.39
C LEU A 80 -13.41 -12.58 -11.00
N ILE A 81 -13.02 -12.50 -12.27
CA ILE A 81 -12.73 -11.21 -12.94
C ILE A 81 -13.94 -10.28 -12.91
N PRO A 82 -15.19 -10.70 -13.23
CA PRO A 82 -16.35 -9.84 -13.14
C PRO A 82 -16.58 -9.25 -11.74
N ALA A 83 -16.35 -10.05 -10.69
CA ALA A 83 -16.44 -9.58 -9.31
C ALA A 83 -15.28 -8.62 -8.96
N ALA A 84 -14.07 -8.91 -9.44
CA ALA A 84 -12.90 -8.05 -9.26
C ALA A 84 -13.06 -6.72 -9.99
N ILE A 85 -13.73 -6.67 -11.15
CA ILE A 85 -13.99 -5.43 -11.90
C ILE A 85 -14.78 -4.42 -11.08
N GLU A 86 -15.73 -4.86 -10.24
CA GLU A 86 -16.47 -3.95 -9.36
C GLU A 86 -15.51 -3.20 -8.43
N ALA A 87 -14.61 -3.93 -7.78
CA ALA A 87 -13.59 -3.33 -6.92
C ALA A 87 -12.54 -2.57 -7.73
N TRP A 88 -12.12 -3.07 -8.89
CA TRP A 88 -11.19 -2.38 -9.78
C TRP A 88 -11.77 -1.07 -10.31
N ASN A 89 -13.09 -0.88 -10.41
CA ASN A 89 -13.66 0.43 -10.74
C ASN A 89 -13.43 1.50 -9.64
N LEU A 90 -12.94 1.10 -8.46
CA LEU A 90 -12.58 1.96 -7.35
C LEU A 90 -11.06 2.21 -7.25
N VAL A 91 -10.26 1.54 -8.09
CA VAL A 91 -8.79 1.53 -7.98
C VAL A 91 -8.08 2.57 -8.87
N PRO A 92 -8.43 2.75 -10.16
CA PRO A 92 -7.77 3.68 -11.07
C PRO A 92 -7.80 5.11 -10.54
N VAL A 93 -6.61 5.69 -10.48
CA VAL A 93 -6.36 7.08 -10.09
C VAL A 93 -6.48 7.92 -11.36
N GLY A 94 -7.46 8.84 -11.40
CA GLY A 94 -7.49 9.87 -12.45
C GLY A 94 -6.30 10.81 -12.28
N GLN A 95 -5.83 11.43 -13.37
CA GLN A 95 -4.60 12.25 -13.34
C GLN A 95 -4.69 13.49 -12.42
N GLU A 96 -5.90 13.93 -12.06
CA GLU A 96 -6.09 15.20 -11.34
C GLU A 96 -6.63 15.04 -9.90
N GLN A 97 -7.37 13.96 -9.59
CA GLN A 97 -7.87 13.68 -8.25
C GLN A 97 -7.84 12.17 -7.94
N PRO A 98 -7.53 11.77 -6.69
CA PRO A 98 -7.62 10.38 -6.27
C PRO A 98 -9.07 9.89 -6.38
N ARG A 99 -9.29 8.60 -6.64
CA ARG A 99 -10.65 8.04 -6.78
C ARG A 99 -11.50 8.26 -5.52
N THR A 100 -10.85 8.24 -4.38
CA THR A 100 -11.45 8.50 -3.06
C THR A 100 -10.68 9.62 -2.37
N PRO A 101 -11.37 10.63 -1.82
CA PRO A 101 -10.72 11.69 -1.06
C PRO A 101 -10.22 11.15 0.28
N PRO A 102 -9.23 11.81 0.92
CA PRO A 102 -8.82 11.44 2.28
C PRO A 102 -10.00 11.53 3.25
N ARG A 103 -10.04 10.65 4.25
CA ARG A 103 -11.07 10.69 5.32
C ARG A 103 -10.80 11.77 6.37
N ILE A 104 -9.56 12.24 6.43
CA ILE A 104 -9.07 13.25 7.37
C ILE A 104 -8.38 14.29 6.50
N ARG A 105 -9.01 15.46 6.37
CA ARG A 105 -8.41 16.60 5.66
C ARG A 105 -7.87 17.56 6.71
N THR A 106 -6.57 17.77 6.72
CA THR A 106 -5.92 18.71 7.65
C THR A 106 -4.61 19.21 7.05
N TYR A 107 -4.26 20.46 7.33
CA TYR A 107 -2.98 21.08 6.91
C TYR A 107 -2.08 21.38 8.12
N GLY A 108 -2.28 20.63 9.20
CA GLY A 108 -1.54 20.72 10.45
C GLY A 108 -2.12 19.78 11.50
N TYR A 109 -1.59 19.86 12.71
CA TYR A 109 -1.96 19.02 13.85
C TYR A 109 -2.02 19.88 15.12
N GLY A 110 -2.63 19.33 16.18
CA GLY A 110 -2.70 19.98 17.49
C GLY A 110 -1.68 19.38 18.46
N PHE A 111 -1.59 19.95 19.66
CA PHE A 111 -0.80 19.41 20.76
C PHE A 111 -1.67 19.23 22.01
N GLU A 112 -1.40 18.18 22.76
CA GLU A 112 -1.98 17.93 24.07
C GLU A 112 -0.88 17.85 25.16
N PRO A 113 -1.02 18.57 26.30
CA PRO A 113 -2.04 19.58 26.55
C PRO A 113 -1.89 20.80 25.62
N LYS A 114 -2.96 21.58 25.41
CA LYS A 114 -2.86 22.85 24.67
C LYS A 114 -1.93 23.81 25.38
N TYR A 115 -1.31 24.71 24.61
CA TYR A 115 -0.51 25.78 25.19
C TYR A 115 -1.37 26.63 26.15
N PRO A 116 -0.90 26.93 27.37
CA PRO A 116 -1.76 27.58 28.37
C PRO A 116 -2.19 29.00 27.96
N ASP A 117 -3.50 29.27 27.95
CA ASP A 117 -4.07 30.58 27.60
C ASP A 117 -3.49 31.73 28.44
N PHE A 118 -3.22 31.47 29.72
CA PHE A 118 -2.64 32.49 30.60
C PHE A 118 -1.26 32.95 30.13
N ALA A 119 -0.47 32.06 29.54
CA ALA A 119 0.88 32.36 29.07
C ALA A 119 0.85 33.18 27.78
N ILE A 120 -0.13 32.93 26.90
CA ILE A 120 -0.40 33.75 25.70
C ILE A 120 -0.71 35.19 26.11
N ALA A 121 -1.47 35.38 27.20
CA ALA A 121 -1.91 36.69 27.67
C ALA A 121 -0.82 37.51 28.41
N ILE A 122 0.33 36.92 28.73
CA ILE A 122 1.44 37.64 29.37
C ILE A 122 2.00 38.66 28.37
N ALA A 123 2.13 39.93 28.74
CA ALA A 123 2.87 40.90 27.91
C ALA A 123 4.38 40.78 28.17
N ASP A 124 5.21 40.91 27.13
CA ASP A 124 6.65 40.60 27.26
C ASP A 124 7.38 41.56 28.22
N ASP A 125 6.90 42.81 28.29
CA ASP A 125 7.49 43.92 29.04
C ASP A 125 6.99 44.09 30.48
N VAL A 126 6.03 43.27 30.93
CA VAL A 126 5.59 43.34 32.34
C VAL A 126 6.69 42.86 33.28
N ASP A 127 6.87 43.55 34.40
CA ASP A 127 7.92 43.25 35.37
C ASP A 127 7.37 42.99 36.78
N SER A 128 8.27 42.62 37.70
CA SER A 128 7.96 42.31 39.11
C SER A 128 7.28 43.42 39.91
N THR A 129 7.10 44.63 39.36
CA THR A 129 6.37 45.73 40.00
C THR A 129 4.89 45.81 39.58
N ASN A 130 4.49 45.07 38.54
CA ASN A 130 3.12 45.01 38.03
C ASN A 130 2.29 43.89 38.70
N VAL A 131 1.03 44.18 39.04
CA VAL A 131 0.07 43.20 39.58
C VAL A 131 -0.23 42.07 38.58
N GLU A 132 -0.20 42.38 37.29
CA GLU A 132 -0.37 41.41 36.21
C GLU A 132 0.78 40.40 36.19
N PHE A 133 2.01 40.85 36.46
CA PHE A 133 3.17 39.97 36.58
C PHE A 133 3.05 39.03 37.76
N GLU A 134 2.60 39.49 38.94
CA GLU A 134 2.43 38.60 40.10
C GLU A 134 1.40 37.51 39.84
N THR A 135 0.32 37.84 39.13
CA THR A 135 -0.71 36.89 38.73
C THR A 135 -0.15 35.86 37.74
N ALA A 136 0.55 36.33 36.69
CA ALA A 136 1.21 35.49 35.71
C ALA A 136 2.26 34.58 36.37
N TYR A 137 3.10 35.12 37.26
CA TYR A 137 4.13 34.38 37.98
C TYR A 137 3.54 33.22 38.77
N LYS A 138 2.43 33.44 39.50
CA LYS A 138 1.76 32.38 40.24
C LYS A 138 1.23 31.26 39.33
N LEU A 139 0.58 31.62 38.22
CA LEU A 139 0.08 30.64 37.25
C LEU A 139 1.23 29.87 36.58
N THR A 140 2.33 30.54 36.27
CA THR A 140 3.56 29.89 35.79
C THR A 140 4.10 28.90 36.82
N GLN A 141 4.18 29.26 38.10
CA GLN A 141 4.63 28.33 39.15
C GLN A 141 3.71 27.11 39.28
N GLU A 142 2.39 27.30 39.22
CA GLU A 142 1.42 26.21 39.24
C GLU A 142 1.61 25.26 38.04
N PHE A 143 1.82 25.80 36.84
CA PHE A 143 2.08 25.01 35.64
C PHE A 143 3.42 24.25 35.70
N LEU A 144 4.47 24.87 36.22
CA LEU A 144 5.79 24.25 36.37
C LEU A 144 5.78 23.05 37.33
N ASN A 145 4.84 23.04 38.29
CA ASN A 145 4.65 21.96 39.26
C ASN A 145 3.85 20.76 38.72
N VAL A 146 3.27 20.83 37.52
CA VAL A 146 2.64 19.67 36.87
C VAL A 146 3.69 18.57 36.65
N ALA A 147 3.38 17.31 36.93
CA ALA A 147 4.34 16.21 36.76
C ALA A 147 4.66 15.97 35.28
N ASP A 148 5.93 15.73 34.94
CA ASP A 148 6.38 15.60 33.54
C ASP A 148 5.99 14.26 32.87
N GLY A 149 5.36 13.32 33.59
CA GLY A 149 4.80 12.08 33.03
C GLY A 149 5.81 11.06 32.46
N ASN A 150 7.05 11.47 32.21
CA ASN A 150 8.10 10.68 31.57
C ASN A 150 9.26 10.43 32.55
N GLU A 151 9.26 9.28 33.25
CA GLU A 151 10.32 8.88 34.19
C GLU A 151 11.68 8.54 33.52
N GLY A 152 11.88 8.82 32.23
CA GLY A 152 13.03 8.28 31.48
C GLY A 152 13.67 9.13 30.37
N SER A 153 13.25 10.38 30.13
CA SER A 153 13.76 11.17 29.00
C SER A 153 14.46 12.46 29.46
N LEU A 154 15.78 12.52 29.19
CA LEU A 154 16.64 13.72 29.24
C LEU A 154 16.84 14.42 30.60
N ASP A 155 16.76 13.69 31.71
CA ASP A 155 17.02 14.20 33.06
C ASP A 155 18.49 14.68 33.30
N GLY A 156 19.40 14.37 32.39
CA GLY A 156 20.84 14.59 32.59
C GLY A 156 21.43 15.91 32.06
N LEU A 157 20.78 16.57 31.08
CA LEU A 157 21.40 17.72 30.38
C LEU A 157 20.85 19.08 30.82
N CYS A 158 19.75 19.12 31.56
CA CYS A 158 18.99 20.34 31.77
C CYS A 158 19.04 20.85 33.24
N SER A 159 19.81 20.22 34.12
CA SER A 159 19.73 20.49 35.57
C SER A 159 20.53 21.68 36.09
N SER A 160 21.64 22.09 35.45
CA SER A 160 22.51 23.13 36.03
C SER A 160 22.11 24.57 35.68
N TRP A 161 21.68 24.84 34.44
CA TRP A 161 21.23 26.18 34.02
C TRP A 161 19.80 26.50 34.52
N MET A 162 18.95 25.49 34.69
CA MET A 162 17.58 25.67 35.16
C MET A 162 17.49 26.06 36.65
N THR A 163 18.34 25.54 37.53
CA THR A 163 18.28 25.92 38.96
C THR A 163 18.52 27.41 39.20
N GLU A 164 19.36 28.07 38.41
CA GLU A 164 19.57 29.53 38.47
C GLU A 164 18.39 30.31 37.86
N THR A 165 17.64 29.72 36.92
CA THR A 165 16.50 30.40 36.29
C THR A 165 15.24 30.36 37.14
N TYR A 166 15.11 29.52 38.17
CA TYR A 166 13.84 29.39 38.93
C TYR A 166 13.73 30.34 40.13
N GLU A 167 14.84 30.94 40.56
CA GLU A 167 14.85 31.91 41.65
C GLU A 167 14.16 33.22 41.23
N ARG A 168 13.35 33.79 42.14
CA ARG A 168 12.69 35.08 41.91
C ARG A 168 13.73 36.19 42.00
N THR A 169 14.15 36.72 40.87
CA THR A 169 14.99 37.92 40.79
C THR A 169 14.14 39.15 40.51
N THR A 170 14.61 40.34 40.89
CA THR A 170 13.93 41.61 40.64
C THR A 170 13.94 42.04 39.16
N SER A 171 14.63 41.28 38.30
CA SER A 171 14.80 41.56 36.87
C SER A 171 13.94 40.67 35.96
N LEU A 172 13.07 39.83 36.54
CA LEU A 172 12.20 38.96 35.75
C LEU A 172 11.13 39.76 35.02
N THR A 173 10.91 39.37 33.77
CA THR A 173 9.94 39.95 32.85
C THR A 173 8.89 38.92 32.45
N GLY A 174 7.79 39.38 31.84
CA GLY A 174 6.77 38.51 31.27
C GLY A 174 7.35 37.58 30.20
N ALA A 175 8.32 38.05 29.40
CA ALA A 175 9.05 37.22 28.45
C ALA A 175 9.76 36.04 29.13
N ASP A 176 10.38 36.25 30.30
CA ASP A 176 11.02 35.17 31.06
C ASP A 176 10.00 34.14 31.56
N LEU A 177 8.80 34.57 31.93
CA LEU A 177 7.73 33.67 32.37
C LEU A 177 7.20 32.82 31.21
N LYS A 178 7.02 33.43 30.02
CA LYS A 178 6.65 32.70 28.80
C LYS A 178 7.67 31.65 28.43
N ASN A 179 8.95 32.02 28.39
CA ASN A 179 10.03 31.07 28.12
C ASN A 179 9.95 29.87 29.09
N ARG A 180 9.76 30.08 30.39
CA ARG A 180 9.61 28.96 31.33
C ARG A 180 8.41 28.05 31.00
N VAL A 181 7.27 28.64 30.65
CA VAL A 181 6.08 27.89 30.23
C VAL A 181 6.36 27.12 28.94
N ASP A 182 6.98 27.73 27.93
CA ASP A 182 7.36 27.10 26.66
C ASP A 182 8.23 25.86 26.90
N TRP A 183 9.26 26.01 27.73
CA TRP A 183 10.19 24.93 28.06
C TRP A 183 9.48 23.77 28.75
N LYS A 184 8.59 24.05 29.70
CA LYS A 184 7.80 23.01 30.38
C LYS A 184 6.80 22.35 29.44
N TRP A 185 6.09 23.16 28.66
CA TRP A 185 5.09 22.70 27.73
C TRP A 185 5.71 21.83 26.64
N ASN A 186 6.88 22.18 26.10
CA ASN A 186 7.62 21.35 25.15
C ASN A 186 8.02 19.97 25.69
N ARG A 187 8.11 19.79 27.02
CA ARG A 187 8.35 18.47 27.64
C ARG A 187 7.07 17.68 27.90
N LEU A 188 5.95 18.37 28.10
CA LEU A 188 4.65 17.77 28.38
C LEU A 188 3.85 17.44 27.12
N LYS A 189 4.03 18.25 26.07
CA LYS A 189 3.23 18.16 24.86
C LYS A 189 3.56 16.89 24.08
N HIS A 190 2.53 16.29 23.53
CA HIS A 190 2.60 15.30 22.47
C HIS A 190 1.64 15.72 21.36
N VAL A 191 1.82 15.16 20.16
CA VAL A 191 0.95 15.50 19.05
C VAL A 191 -0.44 14.93 19.31
N ALA A 192 -1.47 15.75 19.13
CA ALA A 192 -2.85 15.32 19.15
C ALA A 192 -3.25 14.91 17.73
N PRO A 193 -3.37 13.59 17.43
CA PRO A 193 -3.65 13.14 16.09
C PRO A 193 -5.04 13.63 15.63
N PRO A 194 -5.16 14.09 14.38
CA PRO A 194 -6.44 14.47 13.82
C PRO A 194 -7.33 13.22 13.67
N GLU A 195 -8.55 13.27 14.19
CA GLU A 195 -9.49 12.13 14.12
C GLU A 195 -10.50 12.26 12.97
N PRO A 196 -10.88 11.15 12.30
CA PRO A 196 -11.93 11.16 11.29
C PRO A 196 -13.29 11.50 11.92
N GLY A 197 -14.13 12.21 11.18
CA GLY A 197 -15.46 12.61 11.66
C GLY A 197 -15.55 14.02 12.25
N ILE A 198 -14.42 14.66 12.56
CA ILE A 198 -14.39 16.04 13.09
C ILE A 198 -14.86 17.04 12.02
N SER A 199 -14.30 16.96 10.81
CA SER A 199 -14.63 17.87 9.72
C SER A 199 -15.98 17.55 9.07
N TYR A 200 -16.23 16.28 8.81
CA TYR A 200 -17.40 15.77 8.08
C TYR A 200 -17.68 14.31 8.45
N THR A 201 -18.92 13.88 8.31
CA THR A 201 -19.33 12.51 8.64
C THR A 201 -18.91 11.50 7.57
N TYR A 202 -19.03 10.20 7.86
CA TYR A 202 -18.81 9.15 6.85
C TYR A 202 -19.75 9.30 5.64
N GLU A 203 -21.01 9.71 5.87
CA GLU A 203 -21.98 9.92 4.79
C GLU A 203 -21.68 11.18 3.96
N ASP A 204 -21.09 12.21 4.57
CA ASP A 204 -20.57 13.37 3.85
C ASP A 204 -19.37 13.00 2.99
N TRP A 205 -18.41 12.26 3.56
CA TRP A 205 -17.25 11.73 2.85
C TRP A 205 -17.67 10.89 1.65
N LYS A 206 -18.58 9.94 1.85
CA LYS A 206 -19.11 9.07 0.80
C LYS A 206 -19.85 9.82 -0.30
N ALA A 207 -20.44 10.97 0.02
CA ALA A 207 -21.11 11.84 -0.94
C ALA A 207 -20.19 12.91 -1.55
N GLY A 208 -18.89 12.91 -1.20
CA GLY A 208 -17.89 13.84 -1.74
C GLY A 208 -17.86 15.21 -1.06
N ARG A 209 -18.66 15.44 -0.01
CA ARG A 209 -18.67 16.68 0.77
C ARG A 209 -17.47 16.73 1.71
N THR A 210 -16.28 16.94 1.15
CA THR A 210 -14.98 16.78 1.83
C THR A 210 -14.10 18.03 1.83
N SER A 211 -14.64 19.20 1.46
CA SER A 211 -13.90 20.48 1.42
C SER A 211 -13.37 20.94 2.77
N ARG A 212 -14.07 20.60 3.88
CA ARG A 212 -13.72 21.09 5.21
C ARG A 212 -12.48 20.40 5.79
N ALA A 213 -11.49 21.20 6.19
CA ALA A 213 -10.29 20.73 6.90
C ALA A 213 -10.41 20.89 8.42
N ILE A 214 -9.69 20.06 9.19
CA ILE A 214 -9.58 20.16 10.65
C ILE A 214 -8.72 21.37 11.01
N VAL A 215 -7.49 21.42 10.47
CA VAL A 215 -6.63 22.60 10.47
C VAL A 215 -6.69 23.21 9.07
N GLU A 216 -7.01 24.50 9.00
CA GLU A 216 -7.13 25.23 7.74
C GLU A 216 -5.79 25.40 7.04
N LYS A 217 -5.83 25.39 5.70
CA LYS A 217 -4.66 25.63 4.85
C LYS A 217 -4.18 27.07 5.02
N ARG A 218 -2.87 27.29 5.14
CA ARG A 218 -2.29 28.63 5.26
C ARG A 218 -1.21 28.89 4.20
N ASP A 219 -1.02 30.15 3.88
CA ASP A 219 0.10 30.63 3.08
C ASP A 219 1.31 30.90 3.98
N TYR A 220 2.31 30.02 3.91
CA TYR A 220 3.53 30.12 4.68
C TYR A 220 4.62 30.96 3.99
N SER A 221 4.31 31.59 2.85
CA SER A 221 5.20 32.52 2.14
C SER A 221 4.87 33.99 2.43
N GLU A 222 3.61 34.32 2.75
CA GLU A 222 3.13 35.68 3.04
C GLU A 222 2.26 35.73 4.30
N ASP A 223 2.83 36.18 5.42
CA ASP A 223 2.16 36.54 6.68
C ASP A 223 1.21 35.50 7.34
N GLY A 224 1.16 34.25 6.86
CA GLY A 224 0.36 33.18 7.47
C GLY A 224 -1.14 33.24 7.18
N GLN A 225 -1.57 33.89 6.09
CA GLN A 225 -2.98 34.04 5.77
C GLN A 225 -3.66 32.69 5.50
N THR A 226 -4.90 32.51 5.96
CA THR A 226 -5.70 31.33 5.62
C THR A 226 -6.05 31.34 4.14
N LEU A 227 -5.72 30.24 3.45
CA LEU A 227 -6.08 30.01 2.06
C LEU A 227 -7.51 29.47 1.93
N PRO A 228 -8.16 29.64 0.77
CA PRO A 228 -9.46 29.02 0.51
C PRO A 228 -9.41 27.50 0.73
N PRO A 229 -10.48 26.89 1.26
CA PRO A 229 -10.57 25.45 1.38
C PRO A 229 -10.53 24.80 -0.01
N ASP A 230 -10.02 23.57 -0.06
CA ASP A 230 -10.10 22.75 -1.27
C ASP A 230 -11.59 22.46 -1.61
N GLU A 231 -11.87 22.21 -2.88
CA GLU A 231 -13.23 21.91 -3.33
C GLU A 231 -13.71 20.53 -2.85
N ASP A 232 -15.03 20.35 -2.85
CA ASP A 232 -15.64 19.04 -2.61
C ASP A 232 -15.21 18.03 -3.69
N HIS A 233 -15.08 16.77 -3.30
CA HIS A 233 -14.62 15.71 -4.17
C HIS A 233 -15.66 15.39 -5.24
N VAL A 234 -15.24 15.38 -6.50
CA VAL A 234 -16.12 15.04 -7.63
C VAL A 234 -15.85 13.61 -8.07
N TYR A 235 -16.79 12.72 -7.77
CA TYR A 235 -16.72 11.35 -8.26
C TYR A 235 -16.97 11.28 -9.77
N HIS A 236 -16.06 10.62 -10.49
CA HIS A 236 -16.20 10.35 -11.92
C HIS A 236 -17.01 9.06 -12.16
N ASP A 237 -17.92 9.03 -13.14
CA ASP A 237 -18.58 7.79 -13.56
C ASP A 237 -17.71 7.05 -14.58
N PHE A 238 -16.61 6.49 -14.08
CA PHE A 238 -15.70 5.66 -14.88
C PHE A 238 -15.94 4.19 -14.56
N LYS A 239 -16.08 3.37 -15.61
CA LYS A 239 -16.26 1.93 -15.53
C LYS A 239 -15.37 1.25 -16.57
N ILE A 240 -14.43 0.43 -16.09
CA ILE A 240 -13.47 -0.32 -16.91
C ILE A 240 -14.18 -1.12 -18.00
N GLN A 241 -15.29 -1.77 -17.65
CA GLN A 241 -16.05 -2.59 -18.58
C GLN A 241 -16.77 -1.79 -19.67
N ASP A 242 -17.00 -0.49 -19.49
CA ASP A 242 -17.64 0.35 -20.50
C ASP A 242 -16.57 0.95 -21.43
N GLU A 243 -15.49 1.47 -20.85
CA GLU A 243 -14.39 2.10 -21.60
C GLU A 243 -13.57 1.10 -22.41
N PHE A 244 -13.24 -0.06 -21.83
CA PHE A 244 -12.34 -1.03 -22.47
C PHE A 244 -13.06 -2.22 -23.09
N ARG A 245 -14.38 -2.15 -23.27
CA ARG A 245 -15.18 -3.29 -23.77
C ARG A 245 -14.66 -3.84 -25.09
N GLN A 246 -14.41 -2.95 -26.04
CA GLN A 246 -13.99 -3.32 -27.40
C GLN A 246 -12.54 -3.83 -27.42
N GLN A 247 -11.67 -3.25 -26.60
CA GLN A 247 -10.26 -3.58 -26.53
C GLN A 247 -10.00 -4.88 -25.75
N GLY A 248 -10.81 -5.14 -24.72
CA GLY A 248 -10.56 -6.17 -23.73
C GLY A 248 -9.50 -5.74 -22.70
N LEU A 249 -9.29 -6.59 -21.70
CA LEU A 249 -8.30 -6.40 -20.65
C LEU A 249 -7.12 -7.35 -20.84
N GLN A 250 -6.02 -7.05 -20.15
CA GLN A 250 -4.92 -7.99 -19.91
C GLN A 250 -4.87 -8.27 -18.42
N VAL A 251 -4.86 -9.55 -18.05
CA VAL A 251 -4.75 -9.97 -16.65
C VAL A 251 -3.72 -11.07 -16.50
N ILE A 252 -2.97 -11.01 -15.41
CA ILE A 252 -2.06 -12.08 -14.98
C ILE A 252 -2.81 -12.90 -13.94
N VAL A 253 -2.89 -14.22 -14.16
CA VAL A 253 -3.56 -15.15 -13.23
C VAL A 253 -2.50 -16.05 -12.62
N LYS A 254 -2.51 -16.17 -11.29
CA LYS A 254 -1.68 -17.12 -10.56
C LYS A 254 -2.57 -17.96 -9.65
N MET A 255 -2.32 -19.26 -9.62
CA MET A 255 -2.93 -20.17 -8.66
C MET A 255 -1.84 -20.60 -7.68
N VAL A 256 -2.10 -20.39 -6.39
CA VAL A 256 -1.09 -20.59 -5.34
C VAL A 256 -1.64 -21.54 -4.28
N SER A 257 -0.78 -22.45 -3.81
CA SER A 257 -1.03 -23.35 -2.68
C SER A 257 0.08 -23.16 -1.66
N ILE A 258 -0.29 -22.95 -0.41
CA ILE A 258 0.62 -22.99 0.74
C ILE A 258 0.20 -24.20 1.57
N ASP A 259 1.07 -25.20 1.66
CA ASP A 259 0.82 -26.44 2.39
C ASP A 259 1.71 -26.48 3.64
N LEU A 260 1.09 -26.61 4.81
CA LEU A 260 1.75 -26.72 6.11
C LEU A 260 1.70 -28.17 6.60
N THR A 261 2.79 -28.62 7.22
CA THR A 261 2.92 -30.00 7.70
C THR A 261 3.25 -30.04 9.19
N PRO A 262 3.02 -31.16 9.90
CA PRO A 262 3.46 -31.27 11.29
C PRO A 262 4.96 -31.04 11.51
N SER A 263 5.80 -31.30 10.49
CA SER A 263 7.24 -31.02 10.51
C SER A 263 7.60 -29.57 10.18
N ASP A 264 6.72 -28.86 9.49
CA ASP A 264 6.87 -27.44 9.12
C ASP A 264 5.50 -26.73 9.28
N PRO A 265 5.12 -26.44 10.54
CA PRO A 265 3.74 -26.11 10.89
C PRO A 265 3.41 -24.61 10.76
N THR A 266 4.35 -23.78 10.30
CA THR A 266 4.24 -22.33 10.34
C THR A 266 4.72 -21.71 9.04
N PHE A 267 3.87 -20.89 8.43
CA PHE A 267 4.26 -19.94 7.40
C PHE A 267 4.75 -18.66 8.09
N TYR A 268 6.00 -18.26 7.87
CA TYR A 268 6.63 -17.14 8.59
C TYR A 268 6.23 -15.75 8.08
N GLY A 269 5.41 -15.68 7.02
CA GLY A 269 5.03 -14.43 6.39
C GLY A 269 5.92 -14.06 5.21
N GLU A 270 5.56 -12.98 4.53
CA GLU A 270 6.28 -12.42 3.38
C GLU A 270 6.85 -11.04 3.70
N ASP A 271 7.84 -10.62 2.91
CA ASP A 271 8.32 -9.23 2.93
C ASP A 271 7.32 -8.29 2.24
N TRP A 272 7.39 -7.01 2.57
CA TRP A 272 6.63 -5.96 1.90
C TRP A 272 6.95 -5.91 0.40
N SER A 273 5.93 -6.01 -0.44
CA SER A 273 6.10 -5.97 -1.90
C SER A 273 4.89 -5.34 -2.60
N VAL A 274 5.10 -4.93 -3.86
CA VAL A 274 4.04 -4.71 -4.83
C VAL A 274 4.05 -5.89 -5.82
N ASP A 275 2.94 -6.13 -6.49
CA ASP A 275 2.87 -7.23 -7.46
C ASP A 275 3.61 -6.90 -8.75
N GLY A 276 4.54 -7.77 -9.11
CA GLY A 276 5.29 -7.71 -10.36
C GLY A 276 6.39 -6.66 -10.38
N LEU A 277 6.90 -6.41 -11.57
CA LEU A 277 7.86 -5.35 -11.87
C LEU A 277 7.15 -4.29 -12.74
N PRO A 278 7.80 -3.13 -12.97
CA PRO A 278 7.27 -2.11 -13.88
C PRO A 278 6.96 -2.66 -15.28
N ASN A 279 7.65 -3.72 -15.72
CA ASN A 279 7.43 -4.40 -17.00
C ASN A 279 6.01 -4.96 -17.17
N GLU A 280 5.36 -5.39 -16.09
CA GLU A 280 4.02 -5.97 -16.13
C GLU A 280 2.91 -4.92 -16.15
N HIS A 281 3.22 -3.65 -15.85
CA HIS A 281 2.24 -2.56 -15.79
C HIS A 281 1.00 -2.91 -14.95
N ILE A 282 1.18 -3.63 -13.83
CA ILE A 282 0.08 -4.02 -12.94
C ILE A 282 -0.42 -2.78 -12.19
N VAL A 283 -1.73 -2.52 -12.27
CA VAL A 283 -2.40 -1.38 -11.62
C VAL A 283 -3.26 -1.79 -10.43
N ALA A 284 -3.73 -3.04 -10.42
CA ALA A 284 -4.55 -3.58 -9.34
C ALA A 284 -4.29 -5.09 -9.18
N THR A 285 -4.38 -5.59 -7.96
CA THR A 285 -4.38 -7.02 -7.67
C THR A 285 -5.64 -7.41 -6.95
N SER A 286 -6.09 -8.64 -7.16
CA SER A 286 -7.15 -9.27 -6.39
C SER A 286 -6.79 -10.68 -6.00
N VAL A 287 -7.14 -11.06 -4.78
CA VAL A 287 -6.90 -12.39 -4.22
C VAL A 287 -8.20 -13.01 -3.75
N TYR A 288 -8.44 -14.24 -4.18
CA TYR A 288 -9.58 -15.05 -3.78
C TYR A 288 -9.11 -16.36 -3.15
N CYS A 289 -9.39 -16.56 -1.87
CA CYS A 289 -9.12 -17.84 -1.20
C CYS A 289 -10.29 -18.80 -1.43
N TYR A 290 -10.04 -19.91 -2.13
CA TYR A 290 -11.10 -20.85 -2.49
C TYR A 290 -11.15 -22.09 -1.59
N ASP A 291 -10.05 -22.41 -0.92
CA ASP A 291 -9.94 -23.60 -0.07
C ASP A 291 -8.90 -23.37 1.03
N GLU A 292 -9.32 -23.55 2.28
CA GLU A 292 -8.50 -23.39 3.48
C GLU A 292 -8.87 -24.50 4.48
N ASP A 293 -7.86 -25.20 5.00
CA ASP A 293 -8.07 -26.25 6.00
C ASP A 293 -6.96 -26.25 7.05
N ASN A 294 -7.35 -26.43 8.31
CA ASN A 294 -6.46 -26.59 9.46
C ASN A 294 -5.38 -25.49 9.64
N VAL A 295 -5.64 -24.25 9.25
CA VAL A 295 -4.73 -23.10 9.45
C VAL A 295 -5.39 -21.99 10.27
N SER A 296 -4.59 -21.21 10.99
CA SER A 296 -5.04 -20.01 11.69
C SER A 296 -5.46 -18.92 10.72
N VAL A 297 -6.23 -17.93 11.20
CA VAL A 297 -6.70 -16.80 10.37
C VAL A 297 -5.52 -16.11 9.68
N VAL A 298 -5.58 -16.05 8.34
CA VAL A 298 -4.59 -15.35 7.52
C VAL A 298 -4.96 -13.89 7.36
N ARG A 299 -3.97 -13.00 7.49
CA ARG A 299 -4.11 -11.55 7.33
C ARG A 299 -3.14 -11.03 6.29
N LEU A 300 -3.58 -10.00 5.57
CA LEU A 300 -2.74 -9.21 4.67
C LEU A 300 -2.54 -7.84 5.31
N SER A 301 -1.29 -7.46 5.60
CA SER A 301 -0.97 -6.09 6.04
C SER A 301 -0.72 -5.19 4.82
N PHE A 302 -1.12 -3.93 4.93
CA PHE A 302 -0.90 -2.92 3.90
C PHE A 302 -0.08 -1.74 4.44
N ARG A 303 0.77 -1.17 3.59
CA ARG A 303 1.43 0.11 3.85
C ARG A 303 1.52 0.92 2.55
N GLN A 304 1.68 2.22 2.70
CA GLN A 304 1.84 3.14 1.57
C GLN A 304 2.94 4.16 1.87
N LEU A 305 3.44 4.82 0.83
CA LEU A 305 4.29 5.99 1.04
C LEU A 305 3.43 7.11 1.66
N ALA A 306 3.81 7.56 2.84
CA ALA A 306 3.25 8.72 3.51
C ALA A 306 3.66 9.98 2.74
N ASP A 307 2.69 10.81 2.42
CA ASP A 307 2.94 12.13 1.86
C ASP A 307 3.32 13.09 2.99
N LEU A 308 4.62 13.11 3.30
CA LEU A 308 5.19 13.97 4.34
C LEU A 308 5.62 15.33 3.78
N ASP A 309 4.83 15.93 2.89
CA ASP A 309 5.11 17.27 2.36
C ASP A 309 5.06 18.32 3.48
N PHE A 310 6.24 18.58 4.04
CA PHE A 310 6.45 19.53 5.13
C PHE A 310 6.01 20.95 4.77
N ILE A 311 5.98 21.32 3.48
CA ILE A 311 5.53 22.65 3.05
C ILE A 311 4.01 22.76 3.21
N GLN A 312 3.27 21.68 2.98
CA GLN A 312 1.80 21.65 3.11
C GLN A 312 1.32 21.49 4.54
N HIS A 313 2.12 20.87 5.41
CA HIS A 313 1.77 20.57 6.81
C HIS A 313 2.52 21.40 7.86
N ARG A 314 3.09 22.54 7.45
CA ARG A 314 3.97 23.36 8.28
C ARG A 314 3.26 23.90 9.53
N HIS A 315 3.77 23.64 10.72
CA HIS A 315 3.26 24.19 11.99
C HIS A 315 4.19 25.29 12.55
N ASP A 316 4.67 26.19 11.67
CA ASP A 316 5.70 27.24 11.90
C ASP A 316 7.13 26.85 11.44
N ASN A 317 8.02 27.84 11.37
CA ASN A 317 9.33 27.82 10.69
C ASN A 317 10.39 26.86 11.27
N ASP A 318 10.05 25.95 12.18
CA ASP A 318 11.01 25.12 12.89
C ASP A 318 11.16 23.71 12.32
N TYR A 319 12.40 23.22 12.31
CA TYR A 319 12.79 21.84 11.96
C TYR A 319 12.10 20.77 12.83
N GLN A 320 11.45 21.15 13.92
CA GLN A 320 10.74 20.27 14.84
C GLN A 320 9.51 19.58 14.22
N GLY A 321 8.92 20.17 13.16
CA GLY A 321 7.68 19.64 12.58
C GLY A 321 7.81 18.30 11.85
N VAL A 322 9.03 17.85 11.51
CA VAL A 322 9.22 16.55 10.84
C VAL A 322 8.94 15.39 11.81
N ASP A 323 9.46 15.47 13.03
CA ASP A 323 9.23 14.45 14.07
C ASP A 323 7.75 14.37 14.43
N ASP A 324 7.11 15.54 14.58
CA ASP A 324 5.68 15.62 14.87
C ASP A 324 4.82 15.02 13.73
N LEU A 325 5.17 15.28 12.47
CA LEU A 325 4.48 14.66 11.32
C LEU A 325 4.68 13.16 11.28
N CYS A 326 5.87 12.67 11.62
CA CYS A 326 6.12 11.24 11.74
C CYS A 326 5.21 10.61 12.81
N GLU A 327 4.99 11.30 13.94
CA GLU A 327 4.03 10.86 14.96
C GLU A 327 2.58 10.86 14.43
N VAL A 328 2.15 11.90 13.70
CA VAL A 328 0.80 11.98 13.10
C VAL A 328 0.54 10.83 12.14
N PHE A 329 1.50 10.55 11.26
CA PHE A 329 1.34 9.53 10.22
C PHE A 329 1.75 8.13 10.69
N ASP A 330 2.19 7.97 11.96
CA ASP A 330 2.76 6.73 12.49
C ASP A 330 3.89 6.17 11.60
N VAL A 331 4.81 7.05 11.23
CA VAL A 331 5.96 6.77 10.36
C VAL A 331 7.22 6.69 11.21
N HIS A 332 8.01 5.64 11.00
CA HIS A 332 9.26 5.47 11.74
C HIS A 332 10.38 6.32 11.13
N ASN A 333 11.01 7.19 11.93
CA ASN A 333 12.20 7.95 11.55
C ASN A 333 13.39 7.50 12.42
N PRO A 334 14.10 6.43 12.05
CA PRO A 334 15.10 5.81 12.92
C PRO A 334 16.30 6.73 13.22
N ASP A 335 16.66 7.64 12.32
CA ASP A 335 17.96 8.32 12.38
C ASP A 335 17.90 9.82 12.65
N ARG A 336 16.70 10.45 12.71
CA ARG A 336 16.54 11.92 12.87
C ARG A 336 17.47 12.75 11.95
N HIS A 337 17.89 12.17 10.83
CA HIS A 337 18.82 12.71 9.86
C HIS A 337 18.37 12.28 8.45
N ASP A 338 18.20 13.26 7.56
CA ASP A 338 18.06 13.27 6.08
C ASP A 338 17.23 12.19 5.34
N SER A 339 16.80 11.09 5.95
CA SER A 339 15.98 10.05 5.31
C SER A 339 14.94 9.49 6.27
N ILE A 340 13.69 9.90 6.08
CA ILE A 340 12.52 9.30 6.72
C ILE A 340 12.21 7.98 5.99
N ASP A 341 11.99 6.88 6.72
CA ASP A 341 11.39 5.68 6.13
C ASP A 341 9.92 6.01 5.87
N GLY A 342 9.66 6.71 4.76
CA GLY A 342 8.39 7.40 4.48
C GLY A 342 7.21 6.48 4.24
N TYR A 343 7.17 5.27 4.80
CA TYR A 343 6.04 4.35 4.69
C TYR A 343 5.17 4.37 5.95
N GLN A 344 3.90 4.69 5.78
CA GLN A 344 2.86 4.55 6.80
C GLN A 344 2.24 3.14 6.70
N VAL A 345 2.23 2.41 7.82
CA VAL A 345 1.49 1.14 7.93
C VAL A 345 0.01 1.47 8.11
N LEU A 346 -0.84 0.93 7.21
CA LEU A 346 -2.27 1.21 7.19
C LEU A 346 -3.11 0.28 8.07
N ASP A 347 -2.52 -0.83 8.55
CA ASP A 347 -3.14 -1.99 9.20
C ASP A 347 -3.39 -3.16 8.21
N SER A 348 -4.19 -4.13 8.64
CA SER A 348 -4.28 -5.48 8.12
C SER A 348 -5.74 -5.92 8.00
N VAL A 349 -6.01 -6.73 6.98
CA VAL A 349 -7.34 -7.28 6.70
C VAL A 349 -7.28 -8.79 6.72
N SER A 350 -8.23 -9.44 7.37
CA SER A 350 -8.38 -10.89 7.31
C SER A 350 -8.79 -11.33 5.91
N SER A 351 -8.23 -12.43 5.42
CA SER A 351 -8.54 -13.00 4.11
C SER A 351 -9.05 -14.45 4.26
N PRO A 352 -10.25 -14.68 4.81
CA PRO A 352 -10.79 -16.02 4.96
C PRO A 352 -11.19 -16.64 3.61
N GLN A 353 -11.46 -17.94 3.62
CA GLN A 353 -12.02 -18.63 2.45
C GLN A 353 -13.36 -18.00 2.02
N GLY A 354 -13.52 -17.80 0.71
CA GLY A 354 -14.70 -17.23 0.08
C GLY A 354 -14.66 -15.72 -0.13
N ASP A 355 -13.66 -15.02 0.42
CA ASP A 355 -13.50 -13.59 0.24
C ASP A 355 -12.66 -13.25 -0.99
N LEU A 356 -13.10 -12.25 -1.76
CA LEU A 356 -12.35 -11.61 -2.83
C LEU A 356 -11.89 -10.23 -2.34
N LEU A 357 -10.58 -10.07 -2.15
CA LEU A 357 -9.96 -8.81 -1.76
C LEU A 357 -9.29 -8.17 -2.96
N SER A 358 -9.42 -6.86 -3.12
CA SER A 358 -8.84 -6.11 -4.24
C SER A 358 -8.19 -4.81 -3.75
N TRP A 359 -7.03 -4.46 -4.29
CA TRP A 359 -6.29 -3.25 -3.92
C TRP A 359 -5.51 -2.66 -5.11
N PRO A 360 -5.21 -1.34 -5.09
CA PRO A 360 -4.27 -0.74 -6.03
C PRO A 360 -2.86 -1.31 -5.84
N ASN A 361 -2.14 -1.49 -6.95
CA ASN A 361 -0.73 -1.88 -6.94
C ASN A 361 0.22 -0.72 -6.54
N THR A 362 -0.32 0.33 -5.92
CA THR A 362 0.44 1.40 -5.25
C THR A 362 0.62 1.10 -3.76
N LEU A 363 -0.12 0.13 -3.21
CA LEU A 363 0.05 -0.32 -1.83
C LEU A 363 1.08 -1.44 -1.79
N HIS A 364 1.98 -1.36 -0.82
CA HIS A 364 2.80 -2.51 -0.46
C HIS A 364 1.96 -3.44 0.40
N VAL A 365 1.96 -4.72 0.06
CA VAL A 365 1.27 -5.77 0.78
C VAL A 365 2.28 -6.77 1.32
N ARG A 366 1.94 -7.41 2.44
CA ARG A 366 2.58 -8.64 2.90
C ARG A 366 1.55 -9.60 3.46
N THR A 367 1.78 -10.89 3.27
CA THR A 367 1.05 -11.93 4.00
C THR A 367 1.68 -12.08 5.38
N GLU A 368 0.86 -11.99 6.43
CA GLU A 368 1.32 -12.22 7.81
C GLU A 368 1.60 -13.70 8.08
N SER A 369 2.30 -13.99 9.18
CA SER A 369 2.55 -15.36 9.59
C SER A 369 1.25 -16.07 10.01
N PHE A 370 1.16 -17.36 9.71
CA PHE A 370 0.05 -18.22 10.14
C PHE A 370 0.55 -19.65 10.37
N GLU A 371 -0.19 -20.43 11.15
CA GLU A 371 0.23 -21.77 11.55
C GLU A 371 -0.92 -22.78 11.56
N LEU A 372 -0.59 -24.06 11.68
CA LEU A 372 -1.56 -25.12 11.85
C LEU A 372 -2.35 -24.97 13.16
N LEU A 373 -3.68 -25.11 13.09
CA LEU A 373 -4.55 -25.15 14.27
C LEU A 373 -4.34 -26.44 15.08
N ASP A 374 -4.40 -27.58 14.40
CA ASP A 374 -4.01 -28.90 14.90
C ASP A 374 -2.65 -29.28 14.31
N LYS A 375 -1.58 -29.04 15.08
CA LYS A 375 -0.18 -29.31 14.68
C LYS A 375 0.14 -30.79 14.44
N THR A 376 -0.81 -31.70 14.68
CA THR A 376 -0.65 -33.14 14.37
C THR A 376 -1.12 -33.52 12.96
N LYS A 377 -1.86 -32.63 12.29
CA LYS A 377 -2.39 -32.84 10.94
C LYS A 377 -1.82 -31.81 9.98
N ALA A 378 -1.71 -32.17 8.71
CA ALA A 378 -1.41 -31.18 7.67
C ALA A 378 -2.57 -30.18 7.53
N GLY A 379 -2.29 -29.06 6.89
CA GLY A 379 -3.25 -28.01 6.58
C GLY A 379 -2.79 -27.26 5.34
N HIS A 380 -3.69 -26.51 4.71
CA HIS A 380 -3.37 -25.80 3.48
C HIS A 380 -4.17 -24.52 3.35
N ARG A 381 -3.66 -23.63 2.50
CA ARG A 381 -4.37 -22.47 1.98
C ARG A 381 -4.15 -22.39 0.48
N ARG A 382 -5.25 -22.32 -0.28
CA ARG A 382 -5.24 -22.23 -1.74
C ARG A 382 -6.01 -21.02 -2.21
N PHE A 383 -5.40 -20.26 -3.11
CA PHE A 383 -5.96 -19.00 -3.58
C PHE A 383 -5.58 -18.69 -5.03
N VAL A 384 -6.39 -17.84 -5.66
CA VAL A 384 -6.15 -17.31 -6.98
C VAL A 384 -5.80 -15.83 -6.84
N VAL A 385 -4.69 -15.42 -7.47
CA VAL A 385 -4.28 -14.03 -7.61
C VAL A 385 -4.58 -13.58 -9.05
N ILE A 386 -5.26 -12.46 -9.20
CA ILE A 386 -5.59 -11.85 -10.49
C ILE A 386 -5.07 -10.42 -10.47
N SER A 387 -4.09 -10.14 -11.31
CA SER A 387 -3.49 -8.81 -11.43
C SER A 387 -3.92 -8.17 -12.74
N LEU A 388 -4.55 -7.00 -12.65
CA LEU A 388 -4.97 -6.18 -13.78
C LEU A 388 -3.77 -5.41 -14.33
N VAL A 389 -3.44 -5.64 -15.60
CA VAL A 389 -2.51 -4.79 -16.36
C VAL A 389 -3.23 -3.51 -16.78
N ASP A 390 -2.55 -2.36 -16.74
CA ASP A 390 -3.10 -1.07 -17.15
C ASP A 390 -3.86 -1.19 -18.49
N PRO A 391 -5.18 -0.99 -18.52
CA PRO A 391 -5.95 -1.14 -19.74
C PRO A 391 -5.55 -0.17 -20.87
N HIS A 392 -4.91 0.96 -20.53
CA HIS A 392 -4.39 1.91 -21.52
C HIS A 392 -3.07 1.44 -22.16
N TYR A 393 -2.36 0.50 -21.52
CA TYR A 393 -1.05 0.04 -21.98
C TYR A 393 -1.06 -1.47 -22.26
N ARG A 394 -0.71 -1.85 -23.48
CA ARG A 394 -0.79 -3.23 -23.95
C ARG A 394 0.59 -3.83 -24.06
N ILE A 395 0.85 -4.87 -23.28
CA ILE A 395 2.11 -5.62 -23.28
C ILE A 395 1.99 -6.93 -24.07
N ILE A 396 3.12 -7.57 -24.36
CA ILE A 396 3.17 -8.90 -24.98
C ILE A 396 2.43 -9.90 -24.08
N SER A 397 1.48 -10.64 -24.65
CA SER A 397 0.62 -11.58 -23.91
C SER A 397 0.70 -13.00 -24.46
N THR A 398 -0.04 -13.92 -23.85
CA THR A 398 -0.24 -15.28 -24.35
C THR A 398 -0.91 -15.35 -25.73
N ARG A 399 -1.46 -14.23 -26.24
CA ARG A 399 -1.89 -14.12 -27.64
C ARG A 399 -0.70 -14.10 -28.61
N ASN A 400 0.44 -13.58 -28.17
CA ASN A 400 1.64 -13.40 -28.98
C ASN A 400 2.65 -14.54 -28.77
N VAL A 401 2.65 -15.16 -27.59
CA VAL A 401 3.61 -16.19 -27.20
C VAL A 401 2.91 -17.56 -27.19
N PRO A 402 3.42 -18.59 -27.88
CA PRO A 402 2.89 -19.96 -27.79
C PRO A 402 3.02 -20.52 -26.37
N PRO A 403 2.22 -21.54 -25.99
CA PRO A 403 2.35 -22.16 -24.68
C PRO A 403 3.79 -22.62 -24.39
N GLN A 404 4.31 -22.21 -23.22
CA GLN A 404 5.70 -22.46 -22.83
C GLN A 404 5.96 -23.93 -22.48
N GLN A 405 4.92 -24.67 -22.07
CA GLN A 405 5.00 -26.11 -21.86
C GLN A 405 5.05 -26.86 -23.20
N HIS A 406 6.25 -27.34 -23.58
CA HIS A 406 6.51 -27.88 -24.92
C HIS A 406 5.61 -29.05 -25.35
N HIS A 407 5.12 -29.85 -24.39
CA HIS A 407 4.25 -30.98 -24.70
C HIS A 407 2.85 -30.55 -25.17
N TRP A 408 2.36 -29.37 -24.78
CA TRP A 408 1.04 -28.85 -25.16
C TRP A 408 0.98 -28.46 -26.64
N TRP A 409 2.01 -27.76 -27.14
CA TRP A 409 2.04 -27.42 -28.55
C TRP A 409 2.25 -28.66 -29.43
N PHE A 410 3.00 -29.67 -28.95
CA PHE A 410 3.29 -30.87 -29.74
C PHE A 410 2.02 -31.66 -30.07
N GLU A 411 1.10 -31.83 -29.12
CA GLU A 411 -0.18 -32.48 -29.38
C GLU A 411 -1.05 -31.67 -30.34
N ARG A 412 -1.15 -30.35 -30.14
CA ARG A 412 -1.92 -29.46 -31.02
C ARG A 412 -1.39 -29.42 -32.45
N VAL A 413 -0.07 -29.32 -32.62
CA VAL A 413 0.60 -29.35 -33.92
C VAL A 413 0.48 -30.74 -34.55
N SER A 414 0.61 -31.82 -33.78
CA SER A 414 0.40 -33.19 -34.28
C SER A 414 -1.03 -33.42 -34.75
N ASN A 415 -2.02 -32.94 -34.00
CA ASN A 415 -3.44 -33.00 -34.37
C ASN A 415 -3.74 -32.13 -35.59
N LEU A 416 -3.17 -30.93 -35.67
CA LEU A 416 -3.29 -30.05 -36.82
C LEU A 416 -2.65 -30.69 -38.08
N PHE A 417 -1.47 -31.29 -37.96
CA PHE A 417 -0.82 -32.03 -39.05
C PHE A 417 -1.63 -33.25 -39.48
N ARG A 418 -2.25 -33.96 -38.52
CA ARG A 418 -3.15 -35.08 -38.80
C ARG A 418 -4.40 -34.59 -39.55
N ALA A 419 -5.01 -33.50 -39.11
CA ALA A 419 -6.17 -32.89 -39.77
C ALA A 419 -5.84 -32.36 -41.17
N MET A 420 -4.69 -31.71 -41.36
CA MET A 420 -4.23 -31.24 -42.67
C MET A 420 -3.93 -32.39 -43.64
N ARG A 421 -3.33 -33.49 -43.15
CA ARG A 421 -3.15 -34.72 -43.93
C ARG A 421 -4.49 -35.33 -44.37
N VAL A 422 -5.47 -35.38 -43.46
CA VAL A 422 -6.84 -35.85 -43.77
C VAL A 422 -7.53 -34.93 -44.77
N ALA A 423 -7.28 -33.62 -44.71
CA ALA A 423 -7.81 -32.62 -45.65
C ALA A 423 -7.02 -32.50 -46.97
N GLY A 424 -6.05 -33.38 -47.23
CA GLY A 424 -5.25 -33.39 -48.47
C GLY A 424 -4.25 -32.23 -48.61
N LYS A 425 -4.07 -31.40 -47.57
CA LYS A 425 -3.13 -30.27 -47.59
C LYS A 425 -1.74 -30.75 -47.20
N HIS A 426 -0.77 -30.52 -48.09
CA HIS A 426 0.64 -30.87 -47.84
C HIS A 426 1.37 -29.69 -47.20
N ILE A 427 2.05 -29.98 -46.09
CA ILE A 427 2.92 -29.02 -45.41
C ILE A 427 4.35 -29.37 -45.81
N PRO A 428 5.16 -28.38 -46.25
CA PRO A 428 6.57 -28.60 -46.56
C PRO A 428 7.29 -29.29 -45.39
N GLN A 429 8.01 -30.37 -45.69
CA GLN A 429 8.73 -31.18 -44.70
C GLN A 429 9.72 -30.33 -43.88
N GLU A 430 10.28 -29.28 -44.47
CA GLU A 430 11.20 -28.33 -43.84
C GLU A 430 10.57 -27.58 -42.65
N LEU A 431 9.26 -27.32 -42.68
CA LEU A 431 8.52 -26.69 -41.57
C LEU A 431 8.27 -27.69 -40.44
N ILE A 432 7.99 -28.95 -40.78
CA ILE A 432 7.81 -30.05 -39.82
C ILE A 432 9.15 -30.31 -39.10
N ASP A 433 10.25 -30.34 -39.84
CA ASP A 433 11.59 -30.58 -39.31
C ASP A 433 12.07 -29.42 -38.42
N ARG A 434 11.75 -28.16 -38.76
CA ARG A 434 12.04 -27.01 -37.90
C ARG A 434 11.29 -27.07 -36.56
N VAL A 435 10.05 -27.52 -36.58
CA VAL A 435 9.24 -27.74 -35.37
C VAL A 435 9.77 -28.93 -34.56
N GLY A 436 10.18 -30.02 -35.21
CA GLY A 436 10.81 -31.17 -34.55
C GLY A 436 12.20 -30.89 -33.98
N CYS A 437 12.97 -29.98 -34.59
CA CYS A 437 14.28 -29.57 -34.08
C CYS A 437 14.19 -28.79 -32.76
N LEU A 438 13.08 -28.07 -32.50
CA LEU A 438 12.84 -27.41 -31.21
C LEU A 438 12.67 -28.42 -30.05
N GLN A 439 12.43 -29.71 -30.30
CA GLN A 439 12.49 -30.74 -29.24
C GLN A 439 13.92 -31.10 -28.81
N ARG A 440 14.92 -30.90 -29.67
CA ARG A 440 16.32 -31.32 -29.38
C ARG A 440 17.14 -30.23 -28.74
N ILE A 441 16.71 -28.98 -28.87
CA ILE A 441 17.35 -27.83 -28.26
C ILE A 441 16.44 -27.45 -27.09
N GLY A 442 16.68 -28.05 -25.92
CA GLY A 442 16.00 -27.63 -24.68
C GLY A 442 16.44 -26.20 -24.33
N LEU A 443 15.76 -25.24 -24.93
CA LEU A 443 15.77 -23.82 -24.57
C LEU A 443 14.51 -23.53 -23.78
#